data_AF-A0A7J7MK73-F1
#
_entry.id   AF-A0A7J7MK73-F1
#
_cell.length_a   1.000
_cell.length_b   1.000
_cell.length_c   1.000
_cell.angle_alpha   90.00
_cell.angle_beta   90.00
_cell.angle_gamma   90.00
#
_symmetry.space_group_name_H-M   'P 1'
#
loop_
_entity.id
_entity.type
_entity.pdbx_description
1 polymer ?
#
loop_
_entity_poly.entity_id
_entity_poly.type
_entity_poly.pdbx_seq_one_letter_code
_entity_poly.pdbx_strand_id
1 'polypeptide(L)'
;MPTGFFMFGYYSQPNSKPLFGWVLAAKDDNSDPSRVVLKMPLDYTLVWSSESIKTKDGNAKGYIWLPIPPQGYRAMGHVVTNSSEKLSIDKIRCVRSDLTEACERDALIWGANKDTNTFGINIYGMRPAIRGTHIPLSCLKNINSNFSLMPNTKQIEALIQTHLH
;
A
#
# COMPACT_ATOMS: atom_id res chain seq x y z
N MET A 1 13.99 -1.59 -8.26
CA MET A 1 14.11 -1.98 -6.84
C MET A 1 15.48 -2.58 -6.61
N PRO A 2 16.23 -2.18 -5.56
CA PRO A 2 17.49 -2.80 -5.22
C PRO A 2 17.33 -4.29 -4.89
N THR A 3 18.37 -5.08 -5.12
CA THR A 3 18.35 -6.53 -4.88
C THR A 3 18.05 -6.85 -3.42
N GLY A 4 17.05 -7.73 -3.20
CA GLY A 4 16.62 -8.16 -1.87
C GLY A 4 15.65 -7.21 -1.16
N PHE A 5 15.34 -6.05 -1.74
CA PHE A 5 14.30 -5.15 -1.24
C PHE A 5 12.96 -5.44 -1.91
N PHE A 6 11.89 -5.33 -1.13
CA PHE A 6 10.53 -5.58 -1.55
C PHE A 6 9.62 -4.40 -1.22
N MET A 7 8.67 -4.13 -2.12
CA MET A 7 7.59 -3.17 -1.88
C MET A 7 6.49 -3.79 -1.01
N PHE A 8 5.65 -2.93 -0.43
CA PHE A 8 4.46 -3.37 0.29
C PHE A 8 3.14 -3.00 -0.41
N GLY A 9 3.23 -2.23 -1.48
CA GLY A 9 2.10 -1.73 -2.26
C GLY A 9 2.54 -0.63 -3.22
N TYR A 10 1.60 -0.13 -4.00
CA TYR A 10 1.85 0.91 -5.00
C TYR A 10 1.54 2.30 -4.45
N TYR A 11 2.19 3.29 -5.06
CA TYR A 11 1.97 4.69 -4.80
C TYR A 11 0.80 5.23 -5.63
N SER A 12 0.15 6.28 -5.13
CA SER A 12 -0.89 7.01 -5.86
C SER A 12 -0.72 8.50 -5.69
N GLN A 13 -0.97 9.23 -6.77
CA GLN A 13 -0.98 10.68 -6.80
C GLN A 13 -2.07 11.19 -7.75
N PRO A 14 -2.52 12.44 -7.56
CA PRO A 14 -3.34 13.11 -8.55
C PRO A 14 -2.57 13.27 -9.86
N ASN A 15 -3.22 13.01 -11.00
CA ASN A 15 -2.63 13.18 -12.32
C ASN A 15 -2.46 14.66 -12.75
N SER A 16 -2.98 15.60 -11.95
CA SER A 16 -2.81 17.04 -12.14
C SER A 16 -1.47 17.57 -11.63
N LYS A 17 -0.60 16.70 -11.11
CA LYS A 17 0.73 17.05 -10.59
C LYS A 17 1.83 16.31 -11.38
N PRO A 18 3.02 16.90 -11.52
CA PRO A 18 4.19 16.19 -12.01
C PRO A 18 4.44 14.93 -11.17
N LEU A 19 4.97 13.87 -11.80
CA LEU A 19 5.25 12.63 -11.10
C LEU A 19 6.27 12.87 -9.98
N PHE A 20 5.83 12.75 -8.73
CA PHE A 20 6.69 12.90 -7.56
C PHE A 20 6.19 11.99 -6.45
N GLY A 21 7.01 11.03 -6.03
CA GLY A 21 6.60 10.10 -5.00
C GLY A 21 7.67 9.09 -4.62
N TRP A 22 7.46 8.48 -3.47
CA TRP A 22 8.34 7.46 -2.90
C TRP A 22 7.48 6.29 -2.45
N VAL A 23 8.02 5.08 -2.60
CA VAL A 23 7.44 3.89 -1.99
C VAL A 23 8.39 3.38 -0.93
N LEU A 24 7.82 2.91 0.18
CA LEU A 24 8.61 2.22 1.17
C LEU A 24 9.00 0.83 0.63
N ALA A 25 10.28 0.52 0.77
CA ALA A 25 10.82 -0.80 0.50
C ALA A 25 11.57 -1.29 1.72
N ALA A 26 11.49 -2.59 1.99
CA ALA A 26 12.28 -3.20 3.04
C ALA A 26 12.88 -4.52 2.58
N LYS A 27 13.94 -4.89 3.26
CA LYS A 27 14.63 -6.16 3.15
C LYS A 27 14.64 -6.78 4.53
N ASP A 28 14.52 -8.10 4.59
CA ASP A 28 14.74 -8.83 5.83
C ASP A 28 16.24 -8.92 6.10
N ASP A 29 16.64 -8.66 7.33
CA ASP A 29 18.00 -8.96 7.77
C ASP A 29 18.04 -10.47 7.99
N ASN A 30 18.52 -11.21 6.99
CA ASN A 30 18.52 -12.68 6.94
C ASN A 30 19.41 -13.35 8.03
N SER A 31 19.67 -12.65 9.13
CA SER A 31 20.50 -13.08 10.26
C SER A 31 19.83 -14.18 11.09
N ASP A 32 18.49 -14.21 11.18
CA ASP A 32 17.74 -15.21 11.96
C ASP A 32 16.46 -15.70 11.24
N PRO A 33 16.44 -16.96 10.74
CA PRO A 33 15.27 -17.56 10.10
C PRO A 33 14.04 -17.71 11.01
N SER A 34 14.22 -17.67 12.34
CA SER A 34 13.11 -17.69 13.30
C SER A 34 12.42 -16.33 13.45
N ARG A 35 13.04 -15.25 12.94
CA ARG A 35 12.57 -13.87 13.08
C ARG A 35 12.13 -13.21 11.79
N VAL A 36 11.77 -13.99 10.76
CA VAL A 36 11.29 -13.47 9.47
C VAL A 36 10.27 -12.35 9.68
N VAL A 37 10.59 -11.18 9.15
CA VAL A 37 9.79 -9.95 9.25
C VAL A 37 8.89 -9.78 8.03
N LEU A 38 9.34 -10.29 6.88
CA LEU A 38 8.67 -10.11 5.59
C LEU A 38 8.29 -11.46 4.98
N LYS A 39 7.01 -11.66 4.66
CA LYS A 39 6.53 -12.85 3.93
C LYS A 39 5.79 -12.48 2.66
N MET A 40 5.80 -13.38 1.68
CA MET A 40 4.94 -13.25 0.51
C MET A 40 3.47 -13.32 0.93
N PRO A 41 2.56 -12.60 0.26
CA PRO A 41 1.14 -12.84 0.40
C PRO A 41 0.79 -14.26 -0.07
N LEU A 42 -0.30 -14.81 0.45
CA LEU A 42 -0.84 -16.10 0.04
C LEU A 42 -1.51 -16.00 -1.33
N ASP A 43 -2.23 -14.90 -1.56
CA ASP A 43 -2.91 -14.55 -2.81
C ASP A 43 -3.36 -13.07 -2.72
N TYR A 44 -4.29 -12.64 -3.56
CA TYR A 44 -4.88 -11.32 -3.57
C TYR A 44 -6.40 -11.37 -3.66
N THR A 45 -7.05 -10.45 -2.95
CA THR A 45 -8.49 -10.16 -3.08
C THR A 45 -8.69 -8.99 -4.04
N LEU A 46 -9.54 -9.15 -5.06
CA LEU A 46 -9.95 -8.04 -5.92
C LEU A 46 -10.78 -7.06 -5.09
N VAL A 47 -10.30 -5.82 -5.00
CA VAL A 47 -10.95 -4.74 -4.27
C VAL A 47 -11.86 -3.94 -5.17
N TRP A 48 -11.38 -3.64 -6.38
CA TRP A 48 -12.08 -2.80 -7.33
C TRP A 48 -11.57 -3.04 -8.74
N SER A 49 -12.46 -2.88 -9.72
CA SER A 49 -12.10 -2.94 -11.13
C SER A 49 -12.86 -1.88 -11.91
N SER A 50 -12.24 -1.33 -12.95
CA SER A 50 -12.90 -0.40 -13.87
C SER A 50 -13.73 -1.09 -14.96
N GLU A 51 -13.94 -2.41 -14.92
CA GLU A 51 -14.60 -3.16 -16.00
C GLU A 51 -16.02 -2.69 -16.29
N SER A 52 -16.77 -2.29 -15.26
CA SER A 52 -18.13 -1.78 -15.40
C SER A 52 -18.19 -0.28 -15.76
N ILE A 53 -17.04 0.40 -15.84
CA ILE A 53 -16.95 1.84 -16.09
C ILE A 53 -16.70 2.08 -17.57
N LYS A 54 -17.63 2.76 -18.22
CA LYS A 54 -17.48 3.20 -19.63
C LYS A 54 -16.52 4.38 -19.68
N THR A 55 -15.26 4.14 -20.02
CA THR A 55 -14.27 5.20 -20.26
C THR A 55 -14.31 5.63 -21.74
N LYS A 56 -13.94 6.89 -22.02
CA LYS A 56 -13.91 7.42 -23.40
C LYS A 56 -12.92 6.68 -24.30
N ASP A 57 -11.90 6.06 -23.70
CA ASP A 57 -10.80 5.39 -24.41
C ASP A 57 -11.01 3.88 -24.56
N GLY A 58 -12.11 3.32 -24.03
CA GLY A 58 -12.62 1.96 -24.25
C GLY A 58 -11.76 0.77 -23.78
N ASN A 59 -10.45 0.93 -23.68
CA ASN A 59 -9.48 -0.15 -23.47
C ASN A 59 -8.63 0.00 -22.20
N ALA A 60 -8.55 1.19 -21.60
CA ALA A 60 -7.79 1.38 -20.37
C ALA A 60 -8.57 0.78 -19.19
N LYS A 61 -8.13 -0.40 -18.73
CA LYS A 61 -8.67 -1.08 -17.54
C LYS A 61 -7.74 -0.92 -16.35
N GLY A 62 -8.30 -0.87 -15.16
CA GLY A 62 -7.57 -0.84 -13.90
C GLY A 62 -8.20 -1.79 -12.89
N TYR A 63 -7.35 -2.52 -12.17
CA TYR A 63 -7.76 -3.45 -11.12
C TYR A 63 -6.93 -3.14 -9.88
N ILE A 64 -7.59 -3.04 -8.74
CA ILE A 64 -6.97 -2.80 -7.44
C ILE A 64 -7.12 -4.07 -6.63
N TRP A 65 -6.00 -4.55 -6.10
CA TRP A 65 -5.94 -5.79 -5.35
C TRP A 65 -5.38 -5.56 -3.95
N LEU A 66 -5.98 -6.22 -2.96
CA LEU A 66 -5.49 -6.27 -1.59
C LEU A 66 -4.76 -7.61 -1.38
N PRO A 67 -3.47 -7.61 -1.00
CA PRO A 67 -2.75 -8.84 -0.68
C PRO A 67 -3.37 -9.55 0.52
N ILE A 68 -3.47 -10.89 0.45
CA ILE A 68 -3.93 -11.74 1.55
C ILE A 68 -2.69 -12.16 2.36
N PRO A 69 -2.50 -11.61 3.57
CA PRO A 69 -1.30 -11.91 4.35
C PRO A 69 -1.38 -13.31 5.00
N PRO A 70 -0.23 -13.99 5.20
CA PRO A 70 -0.16 -15.16 6.07
C PRO A 70 -0.56 -14.84 7.52
N GLN A 71 -0.92 -15.87 8.30
CA GLN A 71 -1.23 -15.70 9.72
C GLN A 71 -0.06 -15.04 10.47
N GLY A 72 -0.39 -14.01 11.28
CA GLY A 72 0.61 -13.23 12.01
C GLY A 72 1.23 -12.09 11.20
N TYR A 73 0.85 -11.90 9.94
CA TYR A 73 1.35 -10.84 9.06
C TYR A 73 0.20 -9.96 8.55
N ARG A 74 0.55 -8.82 7.96
CA ARG A 74 -0.39 -7.81 7.50
C ARG A 74 0.04 -7.19 6.18
N ALA A 75 -0.93 -6.87 5.33
CA ALA A 75 -0.72 -6.12 4.10
C ALA A 75 -0.68 -4.61 4.41
N MET A 76 0.29 -3.89 3.86
CA MET A 76 0.50 -2.46 4.13
C MET A 76 0.05 -1.54 2.99
N GLY A 77 -0.38 -2.12 1.86
CA GLY A 77 -0.82 -1.37 0.70
C GLY A 77 -1.52 -2.25 -0.33
N HIS A 78 -2.00 -1.62 -1.39
CA HIS A 78 -2.68 -2.28 -2.52
C HIS A 78 -1.74 -2.36 -3.72
N VAL A 79 -1.99 -3.31 -4.62
CA VAL A 79 -1.33 -3.38 -5.92
C VAL A 79 -2.34 -3.07 -7.02
N VAL A 80 -1.85 -2.53 -8.13
CA VAL A 80 -2.69 -2.13 -9.26
C VAL A 80 -2.19 -2.82 -10.53
N THR A 81 -3.10 -3.37 -11.32
CA THR A 81 -2.80 -3.97 -12.63
C THR A 81 -3.68 -3.35 -13.71
N ASN A 82 -3.22 -3.41 -14.97
CA ASN A 82 -3.96 -2.96 -16.15
C ASN A 82 -4.69 -4.12 -16.88
N SER A 83 -4.54 -5.34 -16.38
CA SER A 83 -5.26 -6.55 -16.80
C SER A 83 -5.88 -7.24 -15.57
N SER A 84 -6.83 -8.14 -15.81
CA SER A 84 -7.44 -8.96 -14.76
C SER A 84 -6.48 -9.99 -14.16
N GLU A 85 -5.27 -10.09 -14.68
CA GLU A 85 -4.23 -10.96 -14.15
C GLU A 85 -3.65 -10.39 -12.86
N LYS A 86 -3.48 -11.27 -11.87
CA LYS A 86 -2.88 -10.90 -10.58
C LYS A 86 -1.38 -10.68 -10.73
N LEU A 87 -0.85 -9.73 -9.96
CA LEU A 87 0.60 -9.57 -9.83
C LEU A 87 1.19 -10.82 -9.15
N SER A 88 2.36 -11.27 -9.58
CA SER A 88 3.05 -12.36 -8.91
C SER A 88 3.31 -12.03 -7.42
N ILE A 89 3.12 -13.02 -6.54
CA ILE A 89 3.27 -12.87 -5.08
C ILE A 89 4.72 -12.61 -4.65
N ASP A 90 5.70 -12.82 -5.53
CA ASP A 90 7.12 -12.52 -5.28
C ASP A 90 7.43 -11.01 -5.25
N LYS A 91 6.57 -10.17 -5.85
CA LYS A 91 6.84 -8.73 -6.06
C LYS A 91 6.65 -7.85 -4.83
N ILE A 92 5.85 -8.31 -3.88
CA ILE A 92 5.56 -7.56 -2.66
C ILE A 92 5.72 -8.42 -1.41
N ARG A 93 5.72 -7.78 -0.24
CA ARG A 93 5.74 -8.47 1.05
C ARG A 93 4.65 -7.96 1.99
N CYS A 94 4.14 -8.87 2.79
CA CYS A 94 3.40 -8.59 4.01
C CYS A 94 4.37 -8.47 5.18
N VAL A 95 4.04 -7.61 6.13
CA VAL A 95 4.89 -7.29 7.29
C VAL A 95 4.35 -8.01 8.52
N ARG A 96 5.23 -8.51 9.39
CA ARG A 96 4.85 -9.15 10.64
C ARG A 96 4.02 -8.19 11.50
N SER A 97 2.94 -8.69 12.11
CA SER A 97 1.90 -7.86 12.75
C SER A 97 2.40 -6.95 13.87
N ASP A 98 3.37 -7.41 14.66
CA ASP A 98 4.00 -6.67 15.77
C ASP A 98 4.87 -5.49 15.32
N LEU A 99 5.14 -5.40 14.01
CA LEU A 99 5.92 -4.34 13.38
C LEU A 99 5.02 -3.37 12.61
N THR A 100 3.73 -3.35 12.93
CA THR A 100 2.74 -2.51 12.27
C THR A 100 1.89 -1.78 13.29
N GLU A 101 1.53 -0.53 13.00
CA GLU A 101 0.76 0.37 13.85
C GLU A 101 -0.48 0.89 13.13
N ALA A 102 -1.53 1.23 13.87
CA ALA A 102 -2.76 1.76 13.28
C ALA A 102 -2.51 3.07 12.51
N CYS A 103 -3.15 3.22 11.36
CA CYS A 103 -3.17 4.48 10.61
C CYS A 103 -4.59 4.96 10.29
N GLU A 104 -4.70 6.25 10.00
CA GLU A 104 -5.95 6.92 9.66
C GLU A 104 -5.87 7.53 8.25
N ARG A 105 -7.03 7.83 7.69
CA ARG A 105 -7.13 8.50 6.39
C ARG A 105 -6.60 9.93 6.50
N ASP A 106 -5.85 10.33 5.50
CA ASP A 106 -5.42 11.70 5.29
C ASP A 106 -6.23 12.33 4.13
N ALA A 107 -5.59 13.02 3.19
CA ALA A 107 -6.26 13.67 2.08
C ALA A 107 -6.85 12.68 1.06
N LEU A 108 -8.00 13.02 0.48
CA LEU A 108 -8.55 12.32 -0.70
C LEU A 108 -7.61 12.56 -1.89
N ILE A 109 -7.10 11.49 -2.49
CA ILE A 109 -6.22 11.53 -3.67
C ILE A 109 -7.04 11.40 -4.95
N TRP A 110 -7.98 10.45 -4.97
CA TRP A 110 -8.84 10.18 -6.13
C TRP A 110 -10.17 9.58 -5.67
N GLY A 111 -11.27 9.93 -6.31
CA GLY A 111 -12.60 9.49 -5.90
C GLY A 111 -13.64 10.55 -6.18
N ALA A 112 -14.90 10.24 -5.92
CA ALA A 112 -15.99 11.17 -6.14
C ALA A 112 -16.36 11.91 -4.84
N ASN A 113 -16.77 13.17 -4.97
CA ASN A 113 -17.32 13.91 -3.84
C ASN A 113 -18.61 13.23 -3.32
N LYS A 114 -18.91 13.43 -2.04
CA LYS A 114 -19.89 12.69 -1.20
C LYS A 114 -21.27 12.42 -1.82
N ASP A 115 -21.65 13.12 -2.89
CA ASP A 115 -23.01 13.13 -3.41
C ASP A 115 -23.23 12.19 -4.61
N THR A 116 -22.17 11.69 -5.26
CA THR A 116 -22.30 10.69 -6.34
C THR A 116 -21.13 9.73 -6.27
N ASN A 117 -21.31 8.50 -5.78
CA ASN A 117 -20.25 7.48 -5.74
C ASN A 117 -19.99 6.92 -7.16
N THR A 118 -19.74 7.79 -8.13
CA THR A 118 -19.78 7.52 -9.59
C THR A 118 -18.80 6.43 -10.03
N PHE A 119 -17.73 6.22 -9.26
CA PHE A 119 -16.69 5.24 -9.54
C PHE A 119 -16.65 4.08 -8.54
N GLY A 120 -17.49 4.09 -7.51
CA GLY A 120 -17.57 3.01 -6.51
C GLY A 120 -16.37 2.91 -5.55
N ILE A 121 -15.38 3.80 -5.63
CA ILE A 121 -14.19 3.80 -4.76
C ILE A 121 -13.62 5.21 -4.54
N ASN A 122 -13.04 5.43 -3.37
CA ASN A 122 -12.23 6.59 -3.01
C ASN A 122 -10.86 6.12 -2.52
N ILE A 123 -9.81 6.73 -3.04
CA ILE A 123 -8.41 6.54 -2.68
C ILE A 123 -7.97 7.71 -1.81
N TYR A 124 -7.45 7.39 -0.64
CA TYR A 124 -6.94 8.37 0.32
C TYR A 124 -5.44 8.18 0.54
N GLY A 125 -4.76 9.26 0.89
CA GLY A 125 -3.50 9.18 1.60
C GLY A 125 -3.72 8.62 3.00
N MET A 126 -2.64 8.20 3.65
CA MET A 126 -2.68 7.63 4.99
C MET A 126 -1.67 8.32 5.88
N ARG A 127 -1.93 8.34 7.18
CA ARG A 127 -0.98 8.84 8.17
C ARG A 127 -1.08 8.03 9.47
N PRO A 128 0.01 7.86 10.24
CA PRO A 128 -0.03 7.15 11.52
C PRO A 128 -1.11 7.74 12.46
N ALA A 129 -1.84 6.86 13.15
CA ALA A 129 -2.90 7.29 14.08
C ALA A 129 -2.31 7.82 15.41
N ILE A 130 -1.20 7.25 15.86
CA ILE A 130 -0.43 7.71 17.01
C ILE A 130 0.72 8.59 16.49
N ARG A 131 0.73 9.86 16.88
CA ARG A 131 1.75 10.82 16.44
C ARG A 131 2.96 10.81 17.37
N GLY A 132 4.11 10.36 16.85
CA GLY A 132 5.39 11.00 17.11
C GLY A 132 5.66 12.07 16.05
N THR A 133 6.56 13.01 16.30
CA THR A 133 6.91 14.09 15.35
C THR A 133 7.62 13.57 14.09
N HIS A 134 6.93 13.11 13.02
CA HIS A 134 7.40 13.25 11.60
C HIS A 134 6.54 12.60 10.46
N ILE A 135 6.74 13.16 9.25
CA ILE A 135 6.44 12.83 7.81
C ILE A 135 5.16 12.02 7.43
N PRO A 136 4.25 12.59 6.60
CA PRO A 136 3.14 11.83 5.99
C PRO A 136 3.63 10.92 4.86
N LEU A 137 3.32 9.61 4.96
CA LEU A 137 3.55 8.61 3.90
C LEU A 137 2.21 8.24 3.24
N SER A 138 2.02 8.56 1.96
CA SER A 138 0.77 8.26 1.24
C SER A 138 0.75 6.81 0.72
N CYS A 139 -0.12 5.94 1.23
CA CYS A 139 -0.38 4.61 0.67
C CYS A 139 -1.88 4.39 0.35
N LEU A 140 -2.17 3.48 -0.59
CA LEU A 140 -3.54 3.13 -1.05
C LEU A 140 -4.32 2.33 0.01
N LYS A 141 -5.61 2.67 0.27
CA LYS A 141 -6.56 1.86 1.09
C LYS A 141 -7.97 1.72 0.46
N ASN A 142 -8.58 0.52 0.60
CA ASN A 142 -9.98 0.18 0.25
C ASN A 142 -11.02 0.65 1.30
N ILE A 143 -12.25 0.89 0.85
CA ILE A 143 -13.44 1.33 1.59
C ILE A 143 -14.07 0.23 2.50
N ASN A 144 -13.67 -1.05 2.41
CA ASN A 144 -14.33 -2.09 3.22
C ASN A 144 -13.37 -3.16 3.81
N SER A 145 -12.60 -2.81 4.84
CA SER A 145 -12.21 -3.71 5.95
C SER A 145 -11.33 -3.00 6.99
N ASN A 146 -11.48 -3.44 8.25
CA ASN A 146 -10.98 -2.86 9.50
C ASN A 146 -9.45 -2.84 9.72
N PHE A 147 -8.62 -2.88 8.67
CA PHE A 147 -7.17 -2.93 8.84
C PHE A 147 -6.50 -1.78 8.07
N SER A 148 -6.07 -0.76 8.80
CA SER A 148 -5.24 0.36 8.34
C SER A 148 -3.94 0.34 9.13
N LEU A 149 -2.80 0.07 8.48
CA LEU A 149 -1.54 -0.04 9.20
C LEU A 149 -0.33 0.59 8.50
N MET A 150 0.57 1.18 9.29
CA MET A 150 1.85 1.82 8.92
C MET A 150 3.02 1.18 9.69
N PRO A 151 4.27 1.28 9.23
CA PRO A 151 5.44 0.91 10.03
C PRO A 151 5.47 1.69 11.34
N ASN A 152 5.99 1.09 12.42
CA ASN A 152 6.01 1.73 13.73
C ASN A 152 7.07 2.85 13.83
N THR A 153 6.94 3.71 14.85
CA THR A 153 7.81 4.88 15.02
C THR A 153 9.30 4.52 15.09
N LYS A 154 9.67 3.43 15.77
CA LYS A 154 11.07 2.99 15.85
C LYS A 154 11.64 2.62 14.47
N GLN A 155 10.84 2.03 13.60
CA GLN A 155 11.25 1.72 12.23
C GLN A 155 11.37 2.98 11.37
N ILE A 156 10.48 3.96 11.57
CA ILE A 156 10.57 5.26 10.89
C ILE A 156 11.84 6.01 11.33
N GLU A 157 12.15 6.02 12.62
CA GLU A 157 13.37 6.62 13.17
C GLU A 157 14.64 5.94 12.63
N ALA A 158 14.65 4.60 12.57
CA ALA A 158 15.77 3.85 11.99
C ALA A 158 15.98 4.15 10.50
N LEU A 159 14.90 4.34 9.73
CA LEU A 159 14.97 4.75 8.32
C LEU A 159 15.58 6.14 8.14
N ILE A 160 15.24 7.09 9.03
CA ILE A 160 15.76 8.47 9.00
C ILE A 160 17.26 8.51 9.35
N GLN A 161 17.68 7.76 10.38
CA GLN A 161 19.09 7.70 10.80
C GLN A 161 19.99 7.07 9.72
N THR A 162 19.46 6.18 8.89
CA THR A 162 20.25 5.49 7.84
C THR A 162 20.50 6.37 6.59
N HIS A 163 19.77 7.48 6.41
CA HIS A 163 19.85 8.36 5.22
C HIS A 163 20.42 9.77 5.51
N LEU A 164 21.00 9.99 6.70
CA LEU A 164 21.63 11.26 7.13
C LEU A 164 23.18 11.19 7.20
N HIS A 165 23.80 10.41 6.31
CA HIS A 165 25.24 10.47 6.03
C HIS A 165 25.51 10.66 4.54
#